data_AF-A0A381YHU3-F1
#
_entry.id   AF-A0A381YHU3-F1
#
_cell.length_a   1.000
_cell.length_b   1.000
_cell.length_c   1.000
_cell.angle_alpha   90.00
_cell.angle_beta   90.00
_cell.angle_gamma   90.00
#
_symmetry.space_group_name_H-M   'P 1'
#
loop_
_entity.id
_entity.type
_entity.pdbx_description
1 polymer ?
#
loop_
_entity_poly.entity_id
_entity_poly.type
_entity_poly.pdbx_seq_one_letter_code
_entity_poly.pdbx_strand_id
1 'polypeptide(L)'
;MCFCPGFNEPLSCEDMGEWPHGICRKDFVENPVLDFKKFQKESLSYIIEYKQCYGLDENIWHSIIMDSKNVDEIHSKLEEHFKEIKIFGYRWNQSLCYFYEWINKGPNYLWLSIIRNPLDRACSSFEKHRWTFSDSLNNTISFAQKIQDTVNNQQFHLVYYEDLVENPEQTLREIYDFFECPIEDINLTEIKGSNGETFIPQSSSIRDVYTKKDGYLTDADSYSGLYRQQINRYKRDAWKGSCDAYATFKKGLLEFSQYERYFTE
;
A
#
# COMPACT_ATOMS: atom_id res chain seq x y z
N MET A 1 5.46 16.05 -8.91
CA MET A 1 5.87 15.78 -7.51
C MET A 1 4.66 15.18 -6.80
N CYS A 2 4.83 14.01 -6.19
CA CYS A 2 3.77 13.26 -5.50
C CYS A 2 3.99 13.29 -4.00
N PHE A 3 2.92 13.42 -3.22
CA PHE A 3 2.97 13.40 -1.75
C PHE A 3 2.22 12.19 -1.21
N CYS A 4 2.84 11.39 -0.33
CA CYS A 4 2.18 10.24 0.29
C CYS A 4 2.23 10.35 1.82
N PRO A 5 1.23 10.94 2.48
CA PRO A 5 1.24 11.06 3.93
C PRO A 5 1.19 9.68 4.58
N GLY A 6 1.83 9.55 5.74
CA GLY A 6 1.85 8.33 6.54
C GLY A 6 0.58 8.06 7.33
N PHE A 7 -0.58 8.29 6.71
CA PHE A 7 -1.84 7.83 7.29
C PHE A 7 -1.87 6.30 7.19
N ASN A 8 -1.57 5.61 8.29
CA ASN A 8 -1.72 4.16 8.34
C ASN A 8 -3.21 3.78 8.25
N GLU A 9 -3.53 2.90 7.30
CA GLU A 9 -4.76 2.10 7.13
C GLU A 9 -5.72 1.99 8.33
N PRO A 10 -7.05 1.93 8.11
CA PRO A 10 -7.95 2.74 7.31
C PRO A 10 -8.85 3.53 8.27
N LEU A 11 -8.45 4.75 8.63
CA LEU A 11 -9.21 5.58 9.57
C LEU A 11 -10.28 6.42 8.86
N SER A 12 -10.80 5.98 7.70
CA SER A 12 -11.65 6.78 6.79
C SER A 12 -12.94 6.10 6.27
N CYS A 13 -13.28 4.86 6.65
CA CYS A 13 -14.39 4.13 6.02
C CYS A 13 -15.50 3.73 7.01
N GLU A 14 -16.75 3.94 6.60
CA GLU A 14 -17.96 3.77 7.44
C GLU A 14 -18.57 2.36 7.35
N ASP A 15 -18.18 1.54 6.36
CA ASP A 15 -18.77 0.21 6.15
C ASP A 15 -17.67 -0.86 5.98
N MET A 16 -17.58 -1.75 6.97
CA MET A 16 -16.63 -2.89 6.99
C MET A 16 -17.32 -4.23 7.23
N GLY A 17 -18.62 -4.29 6.93
CA GLY A 17 -19.38 -5.53 6.94
C GLY A 17 -18.89 -6.48 5.84
N GLU A 18 -18.39 -7.65 6.25
CA GLU A 18 -18.01 -8.83 5.46
C GLU A 18 -16.55 -8.91 4.92
N TRP A 19 -15.63 -9.29 5.85
CA TRP A 19 -14.40 -10.11 5.71
C TRP A 19 -13.29 -9.78 4.65
N PRO A 20 -11.97 -9.93 4.95
CA PRO A 20 -11.31 -10.20 6.23
C PRO A 20 -10.56 -8.97 6.76
N HIS A 21 -11.27 -7.89 7.10
CA HIS A 21 -10.66 -6.84 7.95
C HIS A 21 -10.32 -7.37 9.36
N GLY A 22 -10.97 -8.48 9.79
CA GLY A 22 -10.81 -9.06 11.12
C GLY A 22 -9.43 -9.68 11.40
N ILE A 23 -8.64 -9.92 10.34
CA ILE A 23 -7.29 -10.49 10.46
C ILE A 23 -6.21 -9.39 10.41
N CYS A 24 -6.51 -8.20 9.87
CA CYS A 24 -5.56 -7.08 9.84
C CYS A 24 -5.70 -6.15 11.06
N ARG A 25 -6.91 -5.92 11.58
CA ARG A 25 -7.15 -5.10 12.79
C ARG A 25 -8.51 -5.43 13.41
N LYS A 26 -8.56 -6.17 14.52
CA LYS A 26 -9.81 -6.48 15.25
C LYS A 26 -10.63 -5.23 15.59
N ASP A 27 -9.95 -4.16 15.99
CA ASP A 27 -10.55 -2.90 16.44
C ASP A 27 -11.52 -2.26 15.43
N PHE A 28 -11.25 -2.44 14.14
CA PHE A 28 -12.04 -1.88 13.04
C PHE A 28 -13.26 -2.75 12.74
N VAL A 29 -13.13 -4.08 12.83
CA VAL A 29 -14.27 -5.01 12.71
C VAL A 29 -15.22 -4.91 13.92
N GLU A 30 -14.68 -4.64 15.10
CA GLU A 30 -15.45 -4.52 16.34
C GLU A 30 -16.09 -3.13 16.49
N ASN A 31 -15.51 -2.07 15.91
CA ASN A 31 -16.05 -0.71 15.88
C ASN A 31 -15.88 -0.07 14.48
N PRO A 32 -16.81 -0.29 13.55
CA PRO A 32 -16.74 0.28 12.20
C PRO A 32 -17.00 1.80 12.15
N VAL A 33 -17.47 2.38 13.26
CA VAL A 33 -17.74 3.82 13.35
C VAL A 33 -16.43 4.58 13.51
N LEU A 34 -16.19 5.47 12.55
CA LEU A 34 -15.07 6.40 12.54
C LEU A 34 -15.05 7.28 13.80
N ASP A 35 -14.08 7.07 14.69
CA ASP A 35 -13.78 8.07 15.72
C ASP A 35 -12.79 9.08 15.13
N PHE A 36 -13.30 10.21 14.66
CA PHE A 36 -12.48 11.27 14.10
C PHE A 36 -11.41 11.78 15.10
N LYS A 37 -11.71 11.81 16.41
CA LYS A 37 -10.71 12.19 17.43
C LYS A 37 -9.63 11.14 17.56
N LYS A 38 -9.98 9.86 17.45
CA LYS A 38 -9.00 8.76 17.38
C LYS A 38 -8.14 8.90 16.13
N PHE A 39 -8.73 9.16 14.97
CA PHE A 39 -8.00 9.43 13.72
C PHE A 39 -6.98 10.56 13.87
N GLN A 40 -7.40 11.70 14.43
CA GLN A 40 -6.53 12.85 14.65
C GLN A 40 -5.33 12.47 15.54
N LYS A 41 -5.58 11.86 16.69
CA LYS A 41 -4.54 11.47 17.65
C LYS A 41 -3.57 10.46 17.08
N GLU A 42 -4.08 9.40 16.44
CA GLU A 42 -3.24 8.37 15.84
C GLU A 42 -2.41 8.96 14.70
N SER A 43 -3.03 9.70 13.78
CA SER A 43 -2.32 10.31 12.64
C SER A 43 -1.18 11.21 13.09
N LEU A 44 -1.43 12.10 14.05
CA LEU A 44 -0.39 12.99 14.58
C LEU A 44 0.71 12.20 15.29
N SER A 45 0.34 11.20 16.11
CA SER A 45 1.30 10.32 16.78
C SER A 45 2.20 9.59 15.77
N TYR A 46 1.63 9.04 14.70
CA TYR A 46 2.39 8.35 13.66
C TYR A 46 3.33 9.31 12.92
N ILE A 47 2.85 10.50 12.55
CA ILE A 47 3.69 11.49 11.86
C ILE A 47 4.92 11.86 12.69
N ILE A 48 4.72 12.11 13.99
CA ILE A 48 5.81 12.49 14.90
C ILE A 48 6.74 11.29 15.16
N GLU A 49 6.17 10.13 15.53
CA GLU A 49 6.96 8.94 15.89
C GLU A 49 7.79 8.38 14.72
N TYR A 50 7.25 8.46 13.51
CA TYR A 50 7.92 8.00 12.28
C TYR A 50 8.63 9.14 11.52
N LYS A 51 8.72 10.34 12.12
CA LYS A 51 9.30 11.54 11.49
C LYS A 51 8.82 11.74 10.04
N GLN A 52 7.53 11.55 9.81
CA GLN A 52 6.89 11.75 8.50
C GLN A 52 6.51 13.21 8.30
N CYS A 53 7.47 14.10 8.58
CA CYS A 53 7.20 15.52 8.71
C CYS A 53 7.17 16.25 7.36
N TYR A 54 7.78 15.68 6.31
CA TYR A 54 7.77 16.23 4.94
C TYR A 54 8.15 17.71 4.86
N GLY A 55 9.12 18.14 5.68
CA GLY A 55 9.59 19.52 5.74
C GLY A 55 8.73 20.48 6.57
N LEU A 56 7.59 20.03 7.11
CA LEU A 56 6.78 20.81 8.05
C LEU A 56 7.23 20.56 9.49
N ASP A 57 7.09 21.56 10.36
CA ASP A 57 7.30 21.38 11.80
C ASP A 57 6.09 20.71 12.47
N GLU A 58 6.30 20.23 13.72
CA GLU A 58 5.27 19.53 14.48
C GLU A 58 4.05 20.41 14.82
N ASN A 59 4.21 21.73 14.95
CA ASN A 59 3.10 22.64 15.25
C ASN A 59 2.19 22.81 14.04
N ILE A 60 2.77 22.89 12.84
CA ILE A 60 2.01 22.91 11.58
C ILE A 60 1.22 21.60 11.45
N TRP A 61 1.85 20.45 11.68
CA TRP A 61 1.15 19.16 11.67
C TRP A 61 0.03 19.08 12.69
N HIS A 62 0.26 19.58 13.91
CA HIS A 62 -0.77 19.69 14.92
C HIS A 62 -1.94 20.55 14.41
N SER A 63 -1.69 21.69 13.80
CA SER A 63 -2.76 22.58 13.30
C SER A 63 -3.53 21.99 12.12
N ILE A 64 -2.83 21.30 11.20
CA ILE A 64 -3.47 20.58 10.09
C ILE A 64 -4.42 19.51 10.63
N ILE A 65 -4.01 18.75 11.64
CA ILE A 65 -4.75 17.56 12.08
C ILE A 65 -5.74 17.89 13.20
N MET A 66 -5.27 18.46 14.30
CA MET A 66 -6.04 18.63 15.54
C MET A 66 -7.03 19.78 15.49
N ASP A 67 -6.74 20.83 14.72
CA ASP A 67 -7.62 22.00 14.61
C ASP A 67 -8.71 21.80 13.54
N SER A 68 -8.63 20.72 12.76
CA SER A 68 -9.60 20.40 11.72
C SER A 68 -10.86 19.74 12.28
N LYS A 69 -12.01 20.01 11.65
CA LYS A 69 -13.32 19.51 12.09
C LYS A 69 -13.71 18.17 11.47
N ASN A 70 -13.13 17.85 10.32
CA ASN A 70 -13.37 16.62 9.57
C ASN A 70 -12.18 16.32 8.65
N VAL A 71 -12.25 15.20 7.92
CA VAL A 71 -11.19 14.73 7.02
C VAL A 71 -11.03 15.65 5.79
N ASP A 72 -12.11 16.27 5.32
CA ASP A 72 -12.07 17.19 4.17
C ASP A 72 -11.31 18.47 4.50
N GLU A 73 -11.42 18.98 5.73
CA GLU A 73 -10.64 20.14 6.20
C GLU A 73 -9.15 19.80 6.32
N ILE A 74 -8.83 18.58 6.77
CA ILE A 74 -7.43 18.09 6.79
C ILE A 74 -6.87 18.05 5.37
N HIS A 75 -7.64 17.52 4.41
CA HIS A 75 -7.24 17.49 3.00
C HIS A 75 -7.01 18.90 2.45
N SER A 76 -7.96 19.81 2.67
CA SER A 76 -7.86 21.20 2.19
C SER A 76 -6.64 21.93 2.74
N LYS A 77 -6.31 21.73 4.03
CA LYS A 77 -5.10 22.29 4.65
C LYS A 77 -3.83 21.67 4.08
N LEU A 78 -3.81 20.37 3.79
CA LEU A 78 -2.68 19.73 3.12
C LEU A 78 -2.46 20.30 1.72
N GLU A 79 -3.52 20.49 0.92
CA GLU A 79 -3.44 21.15 -0.38
C GLU A 79 -2.91 22.59 -0.27
N GLU A 80 -3.28 23.31 0.80
CA GLU A 80 -2.79 24.65 1.04
C GLU A 80 -1.29 24.69 1.41
N HIS A 81 -0.82 23.73 2.20
CA HIS A 81 0.57 23.66 2.61
C HIS A 81 1.49 23.09 1.51
N PHE A 82 0.95 22.26 0.63
CA PHE A 82 1.69 21.56 -0.42
C PHE A 82 1.17 21.95 -1.82
N LYS A 83 1.02 23.25 -2.09
CA LYS A 83 0.43 23.78 -3.35
C LYS A 83 1.19 23.40 -4.62
N GLU A 84 2.47 23.06 -4.49
CA GLU A 84 3.34 22.61 -5.57
C GLU A 84 3.16 21.13 -5.93
N ILE A 85 2.49 20.36 -5.06
CA ILE A 85 2.22 18.95 -5.28
C ILE A 85 1.08 18.80 -6.30
N LYS A 86 1.32 17.97 -7.30
CA LYS A 86 0.33 17.68 -8.37
C LYS A 86 -0.53 16.46 -8.03
N ILE A 87 -0.01 15.55 -7.21
CA ILE A 87 -0.65 14.27 -6.89
C ILE A 87 -0.53 14.01 -5.40
N PHE A 88 -1.68 13.88 -4.73
CA PHE A 88 -1.78 13.34 -3.37
C PHE A 88 -2.02 11.83 -3.47
N GLY A 89 -0.99 11.05 -3.14
CA GLY A 89 -1.07 9.59 -3.08
C GLY A 89 -1.41 9.11 -1.67
N TYR A 90 -2.32 8.16 -1.55
CA TYR A 90 -2.60 7.49 -0.27
C TYR A 90 -2.28 6.01 -0.42
N ARG A 91 -1.45 5.48 0.48
CA ARG A 91 -1.12 4.06 0.48
C ARG A 91 -2.05 3.32 1.41
N TRP A 92 -2.77 2.34 0.86
CA TRP A 92 -3.58 1.40 1.62
C TRP A 92 -3.25 -0.03 1.21
N ASN A 93 -2.84 -0.89 2.13
CA ASN A 93 -2.69 -2.31 1.85
C ASN A 93 -4.07 -2.99 1.96
N GLN A 94 -4.37 -3.87 1.00
CA GLN A 94 -5.55 -4.76 1.03
C GLN A 94 -6.93 -4.04 1.06
N SER A 95 -7.02 -2.86 0.45
CA SER A 95 -8.15 -1.94 0.58
C SER A 95 -9.04 -1.82 -0.66
N LEU A 96 -8.85 -2.67 -1.67
CA LEU A 96 -9.56 -2.56 -2.96
C LEU A 96 -11.09 -2.59 -2.85
N CYS A 97 -11.65 -3.07 -1.73
CA CYS A 97 -13.08 -2.92 -1.43
C CYS A 97 -13.56 -1.46 -1.49
N TYR A 98 -12.71 -0.49 -1.16
CA TYR A 98 -13.07 0.93 -1.14
C TYR A 98 -12.90 1.63 -2.49
N PHE A 99 -12.60 0.88 -3.56
CA PHE A 99 -12.39 1.45 -4.88
C PHE A 99 -13.54 2.36 -5.31
N TYR A 100 -14.77 1.84 -5.27
CA TYR A 100 -15.95 2.60 -5.72
C TYR A 100 -16.24 3.81 -4.81
N GLU A 101 -16.09 3.67 -3.49
CA GLU A 101 -16.23 4.80 -2.56
C GLU A 101 -15.21 5.91 -2.83
N TRP A 102 -13.98 5.53 -3.17
CA TRP A 102 -12.90 6.46 -3.49
C TRP A 102 -13.16 7.22 -4.78
N ILE A 103 -13.41 6.51 -5.88
CA ILE A 103 -13.58 7.16 -7.20
C ILE A 103 -14.87 7.99 -7.28
N ASN A 104 -15.89 7.66 -6.48
CA ASN A 104 -17.14 8.42 -6.42
C ASN A 104 -16.97 9.83 -5.83
N LYS A 105 -15.81 10.15 -5.24
CA LYS A 105 -15.50 11.51 -4.79
C LYS A 105 -15.23 12.47 -5.95
N GLY A 106 -14.92 11.98 -7.15
CA GLY A 106 -14.77 12.80 -8.35
C GLY A 106 -13.82 12.22 -9.40
N PRO A 107 -13.74 12.84 -10.59
CA PRO A 107 -12.95 12.33 -11.72
C PRO A 107 -11.44 12.30 -11.45
N ASN A 108 -10.96 13.14 -10.53
CA ASN A 108 -9.54 13.24 -10.19
C ASN A 108 -9.11 12.26 -9.07
N TYR A 109 -10.02 11.39 -8.62
CA TYR A 109 -9.73 10.33 -7.65
C TYR A 109 -9.35 9.06 -8.41
N LEU A 110 -8.07 8.72 -8.38
CA LEU A 110 -7.50 7.59 -9.12
C LEU A 110 -7.11 6.46 -8.16
N TRP A 111 -7.17 5.22 -8.64
CA TRP A 111 -6.76 4.04 -7.89
C TRP A 111 -5.65 3.28 -8.61
N LEU A 112 -4.51 3.14 -7.93
CA LEU A 112 -3.39 2.33 -8.37
C LEU A 112 -3.29 1.06 -7.51
N SER A 113 -3.46 -0.10 -8.12
CA SER A 113 -3.24 -1.39 -7.46
C SER A 113 -1.92 -1.99 -7.92
N ILE A 114 -1.09 -2.42 -6.97
CA ILE A 114 0.12 -3.20 -7.27
C ILE A 114 -0.13 -4.65 -6.83
N ILE A 115 -0.03 -5.58 -7.77
CA ILE A 115 -0.01 -7.02 -7.48
C ILE A 115 1.38 -7.59 -7.69
N ARG A 116 1.62 -8.76 -7.10
CA ARG A 116 2.88 -9.50 -7.17
C ARG A 116 2.55 -10.97 -7.35
N ASN A 117 3.55 -11.78 -7.70
CA ASN A 117 3.45 -13.23 -7.65
C ASN A 117 2.66 -13.68 -6.39
N PRO A 118 1.52 -14.39 -6.59
CA PRO A 118 0.59 -14.75 -5.52
C PRO A 118 1.24 -15.49 -4.34
N LEU A 119 2.35 -16.17 -4.60
CA LEU A 119 3.03 -17.08 -3.71
C LEU A 119 4.02 -16.35 -2.84
N ASP A 120 4.78 -15.46 -3.46
CA ASP A 120 5.61 -14.54 -2.74
C ASP A 120 4.77 -13.67 -1.80
N ARG A 121 3.58 -13.26 -2.25
CA ARG A 121 2.62 -12.54 -1.41
C ARG A 121 2.14 -13.39 -0.25
N ALA A 122 1.72 -14.63 -0.50
CA ALA A 122 1.20 -15.51 0.55
C ALA A 122 2.27 -15.84 1.62
N CYS A 123 3.50 -16.14 1.20
CA CYS A 123 4.61 -16.37 2.12
C CYS A 123 4.99 -15.12 2.91
N SER A 124 4.98 -13.94 2.27
CA SER A 124 5.20 -12.67 2.97
C SER A 124 4.12 -12.40 4.02
N SER A 125 2.85 -12.71 3.73
CA SER A 125 1.75 -12.62 4.69
C SER A 125 1.92 -13.58 5.86
N PHE A 126 2.37 -14.81 5.63
CA PHE A 126 2.71 -15.76 6.70
C PHE A 126 3.82 -15.22 7.61
N GLU A 127 4.91 -14.70 7.04
CA GLU A 127 6.04 -14.16 7.81
C GLU A 127 5.63 -12.94 8.65
N LYS A 128 4.90 -12.00 8.03
CA LYS A 128 4.57 -10.70 8.63
C LYS A 128 3.39 -10.76 9.57
N HIS A 129 2.32 -11.46 9.19
CA HIS A 129 1.04 -11.44 9.89
C HIS A 129 0.68 -12.76 10.55
N ARG A 130 1.53 -13.80 10.41
CA ARG A 130 1.29 -15.14 10.97
C ARG A 130 0.00 -15.80 10.49
N TRP A 131 -0.51 -15.37 9.34
CA TRP A 131 -1.67 -15.99 8.71
C TRP A 131 -1.34 -17.42 8.32
N THR A 132 -2.33 -18.32 8.34
CA THR A 132 -2.10 -19.64 7.77
C THR A 132 -1.83 -19.51 6.26
N PHE A 133 -1.13 -20.49 5.70
CA PHE A 133 -0.88 -20.49 4.25
C PHE A 133 -2.22 -20.51 3.48
N SER A 134 -3.19 -21.32 3.92
CA SER A 134 -4.54 -21.38 3.35
C SER A 134 -5.25 -20.02 3.36
N ASP A 135 -5.24 -19.30 4.50
CA ASP A 135 -5.88 -17.99 4.61
C ASP A 135 -5.19 -16.96 3.69
N SER A 136 -3.86 -17.03 3.61
CA SER A 136 -3.08 -16.14 2.74
C SER A 136 -3.43 -16.36 1.27
N LEU A 137 -3.58 -17.62 0.86
CA LEU A 137 -4.01 -18.00 -0.48
C LEU A 137 -5.46 -17.57 -0.76
N ASN A 138 -6.41 -17.89 0.12
CA ASN A 138 -7.81 -17.51 -0.03
C ASN A 138 -8.00 -15.99 -0.14
N ASN A 139 -7.24 -15.22 0.65
CA ASN A 139 -7.27 -13.77 0.55
C ASN A 139 -6.77 -13.25 -0.81
N THR A 140 -5.81 -13.93 -1.45
CA THR A 140 -5.37 -13.54 -2.80
C THR A 140 -6.47 -13.80 -3.83
N ILE A 141 -7.19 -14.92 -3.74
CA ILE A 141 -8.34 -15.21 -4.61
C ILE A 141 -9.43 -14.14 -4.44
N SER A 142 -9.79 -13.81 -3.20
CA SER A 142 -10.78 -12.75 -2.92
C SER A 142 -10.37 -11.40 -3.51
N PHE A 143 -9.08 -11.06 -3.43
CA PHE A 143 -8.56 -9.83 -4.03
C PHE A 143 -8.54 -9.89 -5.56
N ALA A 144 -8.30 -11.07 -6.16
CA ALA A 144 -8.35 -11.27 -7.60
C ALA A 144 -9.75 -11.02 -8.18
N GLN A 145 -10.80 -11.47 -7.50
CA GLN A 145 -12.19 -11.15 -7.88
C GLN A 145 -12.42 -9.64 -7.90
N LYS A 146 -12.01 -8.93 -6.85
CA LYS A 146 -12.16 -7.47 -6.79
C LYS A 146 -11.39 -6.77 -7.92
N ILE A 147 -10.19 -7.24 -8.27
CA ILE A 147 -9.44 -6.70 -9.41
C ILE A 147 -10.21 -6.95 -10.71
N GLN A 148 -10.72 -8.16 -10.91
CA GLN A 148 -11.47 -8.51 -12.11
C GLN A 148 -12.70 -7.61 -12.31
N ASP A 149 -13.35 -7.22 -11.22
CA ASP A 149 -14.52 -6.33 -11.22
C ASP A 149 -14.14 -4.85 -11.47
N THR A 150 -12.89 -4.45 -11.24
CA THR A 150 -12.45 -3.04 -11.35
C THR A 150 -11.51 -2.76 -12.52
N VAL A 151 -10.87 -3.79 -13.10
CA VAL A 151 -9.74 -3.62 -14.05
C VAL A 151 -10.08 -2.81 -15.30
N ASN A 152 -11.35 -2.80 -15.71
CA ASN A 152 -11.80 -2.07 -16.91
C ASN A 152 -12.28 -0.64 -16.60
N ASN A 153 -12.20 -0.19 -15.35
CA ASN A 153 -12.57 1.16 -14.97
C ASN A 153 -11.46 2.16 -15.34
N GLN A 154 -11.82 3.31 -15.93
CA GLN A 154 -10.85 4.33 -16.37
C GLN A 154 -10.06 4.97 -15.23
N GLN A 155 -10.59 4.97 -14.00
CA GLN A 155 -9.92 5.49 -12.81
C GLN A 155 -9.14 4.40 -12.06
N PHE A 156 -8.93 3.22 -12.67
CA PHE A 156 -8.17 2.11 -12.11
C PHE A 156 -6.95 1.78 -12.98
N HIS A 157 -5.79 1.62 -12.35
CA HIS A 157 -4.58 1.14 -13.00
C HIS A 157 -3.96 -0.02 -12.21
N LEU A 158 -3.62 -1.10 -12.92
CA LEU A 158 -2.99 -2.29 -12.34
C LEU A 158 -1.52 -2.35 -12.73
N VAL A 159 -0.66 -2.45 -11.72
CA VAL A 159 0.78 -2.63 -11.88
C VAL A 159 1.20 -3.98 -11.37
N TYR A 160 2.03 -4.66 -12.14
CA TYR A 160 2.73 -5.86 -11.70
C TYR A 160 4.05 -5.45 -11.06
N TYR A 161 4.30 -5.92 -9.84
CA TYR A 161 5.54 -5.66 -9.12
C TYR A 161 6.77 -6.10 -9.92
N GLU A 162 6.66 -7.23 -10.61
CA GLU A 162 7.70 -7.78 -11.48
C GLU A 162 8.04 -6.80 -12.61
N ASP A 163 7.05 -6.21 -13.28
CA ASP A 163 7.27 -5.22 -14.35
C ASP A 163 7.92 -3.95 -13.80
N LEU A 164 7.45 -3.47 -12.63
CA LEU A 164 8.04 -2.33 -11.95
C LEU A 164 9.52 -2.57 -11.63
N VAL A 165 9.90 -3.78 -11.27
CA VAL A 165 11.28 -4.12 -10.89
C VAL A 165 12.18 -4.42 -12.10
N GLU A 166 11.63 -5.04 -13.14
CA GLU A 166 12.36 -5.43 -14.35
C GLU A 166 12.51 -4.24 -15.31
N ASN A 167 11.46 -3.44 -15.48
CA ASN A 167 11.38 -2.26 -16.36
C ASN A 167 10.82 -1.02 -15.62
N PRO A 168 11.55 -0.51 -14.60
CA PRO A 168 11.05 0.55 -13.72
C PRO A 168 10.69 1.85 -14.42
N GLU A 169 11.54 2.32 -15.33
CA GLU A 169 11.31 3.61 -15.99
C GLU A 169 10.04 3.57 -16.84
N GLN A 170 9.85 2.50 -17.61
CA GLN A 170 8.65 2.34 -18.42
C GLN A 170 7.40 2.23 -17.54
N THR A 171 7.43 1.36 -16.53
CA THR A 171 6.28 1.17 -15.63
C THR A 171 5.92 2.46 -14.89
N LEU A 172 6.91 3.24 -14.46
CA LEU A 172 6.67 4.54 -13.82
C LEU A 172 6.13 5.56 -14.82
N ARG A 173 6.58 5.59 -16.08
CA ARG A 173 5.98 6.45 -17.11
C ARG A 173 4.51 6.13 -17.32
N GLU A 174 4.14 4.86 -17.43
CA GLU A 174 2.75 4.41 -17.58
C GLU A 174 1.87 4.86 -16.38
N ILE A 175 2.41 4.79 -15.15
CA ILE A 175 1.74 5.29 -13.95
C ILE A 175 1.54 6.82 -14.00
N TYR A 176 2.55 7.58 -14.44
CA TYR A 176 2.46 9.04 -14.52
C TYR A 176 1.55 9.51 -15.66
N ASP A 177 1.52 8.77 -16.78
CA ASP A 177 0.56 8.98 -17.87
C ASP A 177 -0.87 8.74 -17.38
N PHE A 178 -1.10 7.68 -16.59
CA PHE A 178 -2.38 7.43 -15.93
C PHE A 178 -2.81 8.57 -14.98
N PHE A 179 -1.85 9.20 -14.31
CA PHE A 179 -2.11 10.38 -13.48
C PHE A 179 -2.25 11.69 -14.26
N GLU A 180 -2.10 11.65 -15.59
CA GLU A 180 -2.04 12.84 -16.46
C GLU A 180 -0.99 13.87 -16.00
N CYS A 181 0.08 13.38 -15.37
CA CYS A 181 1.14 14.23 -14.82
C CYS A 181 2.44 13.99 -15.60
N PRO A 182 2.94 14.95 -16.39
CA PRO A 182 4.20 14.78 -17.10
C PRO A 182 5.35 14.58 -16.12
N ILE A 183 6.18 13.56 -16.38
CA ILE A 183 7.42 13.31 -15.66
C ILE A 183 8.61 13.73 -16.50
N GLU A 184 9.39 14.68 -15.98
CA GLU A 184 10.62 15.15 -16.65
C GLU A 184 11.73 14.11 -16.46
N ASP A 185 12.01 13.72 -15.20
CA ASP A 185 13.01 12.72 -14.85
C ASP A 185 12.50 11.73 -13.80
N ILE A 186 12.83 10.45 -13.97
CA ILE A 186 12.57 9.39 -12.98
C ILE A 186 13.86 9.12 -12.21
N ASN A 187 13.85 9.46 -10.92
CA ASN A 187 14.96 9.12 -10.03
C ASN A 187 14.74 7.75 -9.38
N LEU A 188 15.59 6.77 -9.72
CA LEU A 188 15.58 5.42 -9.14
C LEU A 188 16.65 5.22 -8.05
N THR A 189 17.44 6.25 -7.76
CA THR A 189 18.59 6.19 -6.84
C THR A 189 18.48 7.28 -5.78
N GLU A 190 19.11 7.09 -4.62
CA GLU A 190 19.16 8.13 -3.58
C GLU A 190 17.78 8.69 -3.16
N ILE A 191 16.74 7.85 -3.25
CA ILE A 191 15.38 8.22 -2.88
C ILE A 191 15.40 8.76 -1.45
N LYS A 192 14.78 9.93 -1.24
CA LYS A 192 14.68 10.55 0.08
C LYS A 192 13.41 10.14 0.78
N GLY A 193 13.55 9.88 2.07
CA GLY A 193 12.49 9.63 3.00
C GLY A 193 11.67 10.88 3.32
N SER A 194 10.59 10.67 4.06
CA SER A 194 9.71 11.74 4.57
C SER A 194 10.41 12.70 5.55
N ASN A 195 11.54 12.27 6.10
CA ASN A 195 12.39 13.06 7.00
C ASN A 195 13.54 13.77 6.26
N GLY A 196 13.62 13.67 4.93
CA GLY A 196 14.71 14.23 4.11
C GLY A 196 15.99 13.40 4.06
N GLU A 197 16.09 12.32 4.85
CA GLU A 197 17.23 11.41 4.85
C GLU A 197 17.12 10.38 3.72
N THR A 198 18.18 9.59 3.50
CA THR A 198 18.10 8.45 2.56
C THR A 198 16.98 7.50 2.98
N PHE A 199 16.11 7.14 2.03
CA PHE A 199 14.99 6.25 2.26
C PHE A 199 15.47 4.87 2.70
N ILE A 200 14.85 4.36 3.77
CA ILE A 200 15.13 3.04 4.33
C ILE A 200 13.88 2.15 4.14
N PRO A 201 13.90 1.18 3.21
CA PRO A 201 12.81 0.22 3.00
C PRO A 201 12.42 -0.51 4.30
N GLN A 202 11.13 -0.70 4.50
CA GLN A 202 10.60 -1.52 5.59
C GLN A 202 10.09 -2.85 5.02
N SER A 203 10.83 -3.95 5.25
CA SER A 203 10.50 -5.27 4.70
C SER A 203 10.11 -6.28 5.78
N SER A 204 9.50 -7.40 5.39
CA SER A 204 9.15 -8.49 6.32
C SER A 204 10.37 -9.19 6.94
N SER A 205 11.58 -8.92 6.45
CA SER A 205 12.81 -9.53 6.98
C SER A 205 13.40 -8.77 8.16
N ILE A 206 12.91 -7.58 8.49
CA ILE A 206 13.37 -6.80 9.64
C ILE A 206 12.94 -7.51 10.92
N ARG A 207 13.90 -7.76 11.81
CA ARG A 207 13.67 -8.50 13.07
C ARG A 207 13.34 -7.56 14.22
N ASP A 208 14.06 -6.45 14.33
CA ASP A 208 13.75 -5.41 15.31
C ASP A 208 12.73 -4.41 14.75
N VAL A 209 11.50 -4.54 15.25
CA VAL A 209 10.37 -3.67 14.89
C VAL A 209 10.09 -2.58 15.93
N TYR A 210 10.92 -2.48 16.97
CA TYR A 210 10.70 -1.57 18.09
C TYR A 210 11.71 -0.41 18.09
N THR A 211 12.95 -0.68 17.72
CA THR A 211 14.01 0.34 17.75
C THR A 211 13.97 1.20 16.51
N LYS A 212 13.73 2.50 16.72
CA LYS A 212 13.66 3.50 15.66
C LYS A 212 14.75 4.55 15.82
N LYS A 213 15.34 4.95 14.70
CA LYS A 213 16.19 6.13 14.59
C LYS A 213 15.71 6.97 13.42
N ASP A 214 15.44 8.23 13.68
CA ASP A 214 14.96 9.18 12.68
C ASP A 214 13.70 8.74 11.93
N GLY A 215 12.81 8.01 12.61
CA GLY A 215 11.56 7.52 12.04
C GLY A 215 11.65 6.18 11.31
N TYR A 216 12.86 5.61 11.18
CA TYR A 216 13.11 4.34 10.52
C TYR A 216 13.55 3.25 11.52
N LEU A 217 13.20 1.99 11.24
CA LEU A 217 13.75 0.86 11.98
C LEU A 217 15.26 0.76 11.77
N THR A 218 16.01 0.57 12.85
CA THR A 218 17.49 0.61 12.83
C THR A 218 18.13 -0.60 12.15
N ASP A 219 17.41 -1.71 12.03
CA ASP A 219 17.87 -2.98 11.46
C ASP A 219 17.64 -3.09 9.94
N ALA A 220 17.36 -1.97 9.28
CA ALA A 220 17.00 -1.94 7.86
C ALA A 220 18.12 -1.35 6.99
N ASP A 221 18.39 -2.02 5.87
CA ASP A 221 19.38 -1.57 4.89
C ASP A 221 18.90 -0.32 4.14
N SER A 222 19.84 0.55 3.75
CA SER A 222 19.52 1.70 2.88
C SER A 222 18.95 1.24 1.53
N TYR A 223 18.05 2.04 0.96
CA TYR A 223 17.50 1.77 -0.35
C TYR A 223 18.60 1.77 -1.42
N SER A 224 18.85 0.60 -2.01
CA SER A 224 19.85 0.39 -3.06
C SER A 224 19.22 0.13 -4.44
N GLY A 225 17.91 0.35 -4.56
CA GLY A 225 17.14 0.12 -5.78
C GLY A 225 15.97 -0.84 -5.57
N LEU A 226 15.35 -1.24 -6.67
CA LEU A 226 14.21 -2.16 -6.66
C LEU A 226 14.67 -3.62 -6.45
N TYR A 227 13.97 -4.32 -5.56
CA TYR A 227 14.41 -5.60 -5.01
C TYR A 227 14.16 -6.80 -5.95
N ARG A 228 14.94 -6.93 -7.03
CA ARG A 228 14.90 -8.09 -7.95
C ARG A 228 14.96 -9.44 -7.23
N GLN A 229 15.74 -9.54 -6.16
CA GLN A 229 15.87 -10.75 -5.34
C GLN A 229 14.59 -11.18 -4.62
N GLN A 230 13.57 -10.31 -4.58
CA GLN A 230 12.26 -10.67 -4.02
C GLN A 230 11.40 -11.42 -5.04
N ILE A 231 11.62 -11.23 -6.34
CA ILE A 231 10.84 -11.92 -7.38
C ILE A 231 11.08 -13.42 -7.31
N ASN A 232 10.00 -14.20 -7.21
CA ASN A 232 9.99 -15.66 -7.16
C ASN A 232 10.80 -16.24 -5.99
N ARG A 233 11.02 -15.46 -4.92
CA ARG A 233 11.83 -15.86 -3.76
C ARG A 233 11.35 -17.19 -3.16
N TYR A 234 10.04 -17.41 -3.12
CA TYR A 234 9.45 -18.60 -2.49
C TYR A 234 9.03 -19.67 -3.51
N LYS A 235 9.37 -19.51 -4.79
CA LYS A 235 9.01 -20.46 -5.86
C LYS A 235 9.52 -21.88 -5.58
N ARG A 236 10.58 -22.04 -4.78
CA ARG A 236 11.18 -23.34 -4.43
C ARG A 236 10.86 -23.83 -3.00
N ASP A 237 10.35 -22.96 -2.14
CA ASP A 237 10.23 -23.21 -0.70
C ASP A 237 8.80 -23.57 -0.26
N ALA A 238 7.76 -23.14 -0.99
CA ALA A 238 6.40 -23.09 -0.45
C ALA A 238 5.54 -24.38 -0.54
N TRP A 239 6.00 -25.48 -1.16
CA TRP A 239 5.10 -26.58 -1.59
C TRP A 239 5.30 -27.93 -0.95
N LYS A 240 6.45 -28.15 -0.30
CA LYS A 240 6.87 -29.51 0.08
C LYS A 240 5.98 -30.18 1.15
N GLY A 241 4.96 -29.48 1.68
CA GLY A 241 4.01 -30.03 2.65
C GLY A 241 2.51 -29.81 2.35
N SER A 242 2.11 -29.18 1.24
CA SER A 242 0.70 -28.83 0.98
C SER A 242 0.34 -28.76 -0.51
N CYS A 243 0.57 -29.86 -1.23
CA CYS A 243 0.30 -29.93 -2.67
C CYS A 243 -1.18 -29.63 -3.01
N ASP A 244 -2.13 -30.07 -2.17
CA ASP A 244 -3.56 -29.97 -2.45
C ASP A 244 -4.11 -28.54 -2.29
N ALA A 245 -3.66 -27.81 -1.26
CA ALA A 245 -4.08 -26.42 -1.06
C ALA A 245 -3.54 -25.53 -2.19
N TYR A 246 -2.29 -25.75 -2.62
CA TYR A 246 -1.72 -25.02 -3.74
C TYR A 246 -2.38 -25.37 -5.08
N ALA A 247 -2.69 -26.65 -5.33
CA ALA A 247 -3.40 -27.05 -6.54
C ALA A 247 -4.79 -26.41 -6.63
N THR A 248 -5.54 -26.41 -5.52
CA THR A 248 -6.85 -25.75 -5.40
C THR A 248 -6.73 -24.25 -5.63
N PHE A 249 -5.74 -23.62 -5.00
CA PHE A 249 -5.44 -22.21 -5.17
C PHE A 249 -5.10 -21.84 -6.61
N LYS A 250 -4.18 -22.58 -7.24
CA LYS A 250 -3.79 -22.37 -8.64
C LYS A 250 -5.02 -22.46 -9.55
N LYS A 251 -5.87 -23.47 -9.34
CA LYS A 251 -7.11 -23.63 -10.13
C LYS A 251 -8.03 -22.41 -9.97
N GLY A 252 -8.26 -21.95 -8.75
CA GLY A 252 -9.11 -20.78 -8.50
C GLY A 252 -8.52 -19.48 -9.07
N LEU A 253 -7.19 -19.33 -9.06
CA LEU A 253 -6.57 -18.12 -9.59
C LEU A 253 -6.47 -18.07 -11.12
N LEU A 254 -6.42 -19.23 -11.78
CA LEU A 254 -6.42 -19.31 -13.24
C LEU A 254 -7.73 -18.82 -13.87
N GLU A 255 -8.78 -18.61 -13.08
CA GLU A 255 -10.03 -17.98 -13.53
C GLU A 255 -9.88 -16.46 -13.74
N PHE A 256 -8.77 -15.86 -13.28
CA PHE A 256 -8.50 -14.42 -13.37
C PHE A 256 -7.35 -14.14 -14.32
N SER A 257 -7.65 -13.48 -15.45
CA SER A 257 -6.68 -13.25 -16.52
C SER A 257 -5.45 -12.44 -16.07
N GLN A 258 -5.60 -11.61 -15.05
CA GLN A 258 -4.52 -10.80 -14.48
C GLN A 258 -3.44 -11.67 -13.80
N TYR A 259 -3.74 -12.92 -13.47
CA TYR A 259 -2.80 -13.81 -12.81
C TYR A 259 -2.28 -14.95 -13.68
N GLU A 260 -2.78 -15.09 -14.92
CA GLU A 260 -2.34 -16.14 -15.86
C GLU A 260 -0.82 -16.17 -16.03
N ARG A 261 -0.19 -14.99 -16.09
CA ARG A 261 1.26 -14.82 -16.26
C ARG A 261 2.13 -15.51 -15.19
N TYR A 262 1.57 -15.78 -14.01
CA TYR A 262 2.31 -16.43 -12.92
C TYR A 262 2.28 -17.96 -13.00
N PHE A 263 1.50 -18.51 -13.92
CA PHE A 263 1.26 -19.95 -14.04
C PHE A 263 1.64 -20.52 -15.42
N THR A 264 1.99 -19.66 -16.36
CA THR A 264 2.63 -20.04 -17.64
C THR A 264 4.10 -20.38 -17.38
N GLU A 265 4.43 -21.67 -17.48
CA GLU A 265 5.81 -22.18 -17.57
C GLU A 265 6.29 -22.25 -19.01
#